data_AF-A0A258ZYU0-F1
#
_entry.id   AF-A0A258ZYU0-F1
#
_cell.length_a   1.000
_cell.length_b   1.000
_cell.length_c   1.000
_cell.angle_alpha   90.00
_cell.angle_beta   90.00
_cell.angle_gamma   90.00
#
_symmetry.space_group_name_H-M   'P 1'
#
loop_
_entity.id
_entity.type
_entity.pdbx_description
1 polymer ?
#
loop_
_entity_poly.entity_id
_entity_poly.type
_entity_poly.pdbx_seq_one_letter_code
_entity_poly.pdbx_strand_id
1 'polypeptide(L)'
;MDLKLRRRAIYTGMRPYFDDATLLEAIHLWQIKYSDKPKFAFTEFLSECCQDKALRSQRTMILSSIFKALDMPPRELLPDPFDIDQEQLINLSPAEKICDDTT
;
A
#
# COMPACT_ATOMS: atom_id res chain seq x y z
N MET A 1 1.79 13.24 8.57
CA MET A 1 1.99 11.80 8.30
C MET A 1 2.69 11.69 6.96
N ASP A 2 3.80 10.95 6.89
CA ASP A 2 4.56 10.76 5.65
C ASP A 2 3.72 10.05 4.55
N LEU A 3 4.02 10.31 3.28
CA LEU A 3 3.28 9.71 2.15
C LEU A 3 3.39 8.18 2.14
N LYS A 4 4.58 7.62 2.38
CA LYS A 4 4.81 6.16 2.45
C LYS A 4 3.94 5.55 3.54
N LEU A 5 3.90 6.19 4.71
CA LEU A 5 3.09 5.69 5.82
C LEU A 5 1.58 5.74 5.53
N ARG A 6 1.11 6.78 4.82
CA ARG A 6 -0.28 6.87 4.36
C ARG A 6 -0.64 5.75 3.37
N ARG A 7 0.24 5.46 2.39
CA ARG A 7 0.02 4.34 1.45
C ARG A 7 -0.06 3.00 2.16
N ARG A 8 0.84 2.75 3.11
CA ARG A 8 0.82 1.54 3.95
C ARG A 8 -0.49 1.39 4.72
N ALA A 9 -0.99 2.48 5.31
CA ALA A 9 -2.27 2.47 6.02
C ALA A 9 -3.44 2.16 5.07
N ILE A 10 -3.49 2.79 3.90
CA ILE A 10 -4.56 2.55 2.91
C ILE A 10 -4.50 1.12 2.39
N TYR A 11 -3.29 0.63 2.05
CA TYR A 11 -3.05 -0.75 1.66
C TYR A 11 -3.56 -1.73 2.72
N THR A 12 -3.17 -1.52 3.97
CA THR A 12 -3.61 -2.33 5.12
C THR A 12 -5.14 -2.32 5.27
N GLY A 13 -5.77 -1.15 5.18
CA GLY A 13 -7.22 -1.00 5.35
C GLY A 13 -8.05 -1.62 4.22
N MET A 14 -7.53 -1.61 2.99
CA MET A 14 -8.25 -2.10 1.81
C MET A 14 -7.97 -3.57 1.48
N ARG A 15 -6.84 -4.14 1.92
CA ARG A 15 -6.44 -5.53 1.60
C ARG A 15 -7.51 -6.61 1.81
N PRO A 16 -8.39 -6.56 2.83
CA PRO A 16 -9.43 -7.58 3.00
C PRO A 16 -10.53 -7.57 1.93
N TYR A 17 -10.63 -6.51 1.12
CA TYR A 17 -11.77 -6.25 0.24
C TYR A 17 -11.42 -6.28 -1.25
N PHE A 18 -10.14 -6.12 -1.59
CA PHE A 18 -9.66 -6.01 -2.97
C PHE A 18 -8.64 -7.11 -3.26
N ASP A 19 -8.64 -7.62 -4.48
CA ASP A 19 -7.52 -8.41 -5.00
C ASP A 19 -6.27 -7.52 -5.18
N ASP A 20 -5.11 -8.16 -5.30
CA ASP A 20 -3.81 -7.50 -5.38
C ASP A 20 -3.72 -6.48 -6.52
N ALA A 21 -4.17 -6.84 -7.72
CA ALA A 21 -4.04 -5.96 -8.88
C ALA A 21 -4.93 -4.72 -8.75
N THR A 22 -6.20 -4.92 -8.40
CA THR A 22 -7.15 -3.82 -8.22
C THR A 22 -6.75 -2.92 -7.05
N LEU A 23 -6.16 -3.48 -5.99
CA LEU A 23 -5.70 -2.73 -4.84
C LEU A 23 -4.50 -1.83 -5.18
N LEU A 24 -3.52 -2.34 -5.94
CA LEU A 24 -2.38 -1.53 -6.39
C LEU A 24 -2.83 -0.35 -7.23
N GLU A 25 -3.74 -0.58 -8.18
CA GLU A 25 -4.31 0.48 -9.01
C GLU A 25 -5.07 1.52 -8.16
N ALA A 26 -5.85 1.07 -7.18
CA ALA A 26 -6.57 1.98 -6.27
C ALA A 26 -5.61 2.86 -5.45
N ILE A 27 -4.49 2.33 -4.96
CA ILE A 27 -3.51 3.14 -4.19
C ILE A 27 -2.76 4.09 -5.11
N HIS A 28 -2.45 3.68 -6.34
CA HIS A 28 -1.86 4.55 -7.35
C HIS A 28 -2.78 5.74 -7.67
N LEU A 29 -4.07 5.45 -7.92
CA LEU A 29 -5.12 6.46 -8.11
C LEU A 29 -5.21 7.41 -6.92
N TRP A 30 -5.23 6.88 -5.70
CA TRP A 30 -5.26 7.68 -4.47
C TRP A 30 -4.03 8.60 -4.39
N GLN A 31 -2.84 8.07 -4.65
CA GLN A 31 -1.61 8.85 -4.58
C GLN A 31 -1.64 10.04 -5.53
N ILE A 32 -2.11 9.85 -6.77
CA ILE A 32 -2.12 10.90 -7.79
C ILE A 32 -3.22 11.93 -7.54
N LYS A 33 -4.44 11.50 -7.22
CA LYS A 33 -5.61 12.40 -7.17
C LYS A 33 -5.98 12.89 -5.76
N TYR A 34 -5.55 12.18 -4.73
CA TYR A 34 -6.11 12.32 -3.37
C TYR A 34 -5.07 12.53 -2.26
N SER A 35 -3.76 12.38 -2.53
CA SER A 35 -2.72 12.44 -1.49
C SER A 35 -2.61 13.80 -0.79
N ASP A 36 -2.92 14.89 -1.49
CA ASP A 36 -2.95 16.26 -0.93
C ASP A 36 -4.35 16.68 -0.46
N LYS A 37 -5.36 15.82 -0.65
CA LYS A 37 -6.73 16.09 -0.24
C LYS A 37 -6.96 15.72 1.23
N PRO A 38 -7.94 16.35 1.91
CA PRO A 38 -8.32 16.03 3.28
C PRO A 38 -8.99 14.65 3.41
N LYS A 39 -9.04 14.12 4.64
CA LYS A 39 -9.59 12.77 4.94
C LYS A 39 -11.01 12.54 4.41
N PHE A 40 -11.88 13.55 4.34
CA PHE A 40 -13.24 13.33 3.81
C PHE A 40 -13.26 12.95 2.32
N ALA A 41 -12.18 13.24 1.57
CA ALA A 41 -12.04 12.85 0.17
C ALA A 41 -11.92 11.34 -0.04
N PHE A 42 -11.73 10.55 1.03
CA PHE A 42 -11.83 9.08 0.94
C PHE A 42 -13.22 8.60 0.49
N THR A 43 -14.28 9.38 0.75
CA THR A 43 -15.63 9.03 0.27
C THR A 43 -15.77 9.12 -1.26
N GLU A 44 -15.16 10.16 -1.85
CA GLU A 44 -15.07 10.37 -3.30
C GLU A 44 -14.18 9.29 -3.94
N PHE A 45 -12.98 9.09 -3.38
CA PHE A 45 -12.06 8.03 -3.78
C PHE A 45 -12.72 6.64 -3.79
N LEU A 46 -13.40 6.24 -2.71
CA LEU A 46 -14.06 4.94 -2.65
C LEU A 46 -15.24 4.83 -3.62
N SER A 47 -15.84 5.95 -4.02
CA SER A 47 -16.89 5.95 -5.05
C SER A 47 -16.30 5.72 -6.46
N GLU A 48 -15.03 6.07 -6.69
CA GLU A 48 -14.28 5.68 -7.90
C GLU A 48 -13.80 4.22 -7.85
N CYS A 49 -13.41 3.70 -6.68
CA CYS A 49 -12.89 2.32 -6.58
C CYS A 49 -13.97 1.24 -6.47
N CYS A 50 -15.08 1.52 -5.78
CA CYS A 50 -16.13 0.52 -5.51
C CYS A 50 -17.17 0.52 -6.63
N GLN A 51 -16.84 -0.03 -7.81
CA GLN A 51 -17.76 -0.04 -8.96
C GLN A 51 -18.76 -1.21 -8.92
N ASP A 52 -18.36 -2.38 -8.44
CA ASP A 52 -19.25 -3.52 -8.33
C ASP A 52 -20.23 -3.40 -7.14
N LYS A 53 -21.31 -4.18 -7.20
CA LYS A 53 -22.38 -4.13 -6.19
C LYS A 53 -21.90 -4.59 -4.81
N ALA A 54 -20.92 -5.50 -4.75
CA ALA A 54 -20.43 -6.09 -3.51
C ALA A 54 -19.50 -5.14 -2.75
N LEU A 55 -18.66 -4.37 -3.45
CA LEU A 55 -17.84 -3.33 -2.87
C LEU A 55 -18.68 -2.14 -2.44
N ARG A 56 -19.71 -1.77 -3.22
CA ARG A 56 -20.64 -0.69 -2.86
C ARG A 56 -21.36 -0.94 -1.53
N SER A 57 -21.80 -2.18 -1.28
CA SER A 57 -22.41 -2.54 0.01
C SER A 57 -21.41 -2.54 1.17
N GLN A 58 -20.11 -2.70 0.88
CA GLN A 58 -19.04 -2.72 1.88
C GLN A 58 -18.34 -1.37 2.07
N ARG A 59 -18.71 -0.33 1.30
CA ARG A 59 -18.01 0.97 1.27
C ARG A 59 -17.79 1.59 2.65
N THR A 60 -18.79 1.54 3.54
CA THR A 60 -18.68 2.06 4.91
C THR A 60 -17.69 1.25 5.75
N MET A 61 -17.62 -0.06 5.56
CA MET A 61 -16.65 -0.93 6.23
C MET A 61 -15.24 -0.67 5.72
N ILE A 62 -15.06 -0.53 4.40
CA ILE A 62 -13.78 -0.17 3.78
C ILE A 62 -13.29 1.18 4.32
N LEU A 63 -14.15 2.19 4.34
CA LEU A 63 -13.80 3.51 4.87
C LEU A 63 -13.37 3.46 6.34
N SER A 64 -14.11 2.70 7.16
CA SER A 64 -13.80 2.52 8.58
C SER A 64 -12.47 1.78 8.78
N SER A 65 -12.20 0.76 7.95
CA SER A 65 -10.95 0.01 7.94
C SER A 65 -9.74 0.90 7.59
N ILE A 66 -9.89 1.76 6.57
CA ILE A 66 -8.86 2.75 6.20
C ILE A 66 -8.58 3.71 7.36
N PHE A 67 -9.62 4.26 8.00
CA PHE A 67 -9.41 5.18 9.12
C PHE A 67 -8.77 4.50 10.32
N LYS A 68 -9.21 3.27 10.65
CA LYS A 68 -8.56 2.47 11.69
C LYS A 68 -7.08 2.26 11.38
N ALA A 69 -6.72 1.91 10.15
CA ALA A 69 -5.34 1.72 9.74
C ALA A 69 -4.53 3.03 9.76
N LEU A 70 -5.13 4.18 9.44
CA LEU A 70 -4.46 5.49 9.52
C LEU A 70 -4.07 5.86 10.96
N ASP A 71 -4.75 5.31 11.96
CA ASP A 71 -4.45 5.53 13.37
C ASP A 71 -3.57 4.42 13.99
N MET A 72 -3.21 3.37 13.23
CA MET A 72 -2.32 2.30 13.67
C MET A 72 -0.85 2.73 13.69
N PRO A 73 -0.03 2.17 14.59
CA PRO A 73 1.41 2.42 14.59
C PRO A 73 2.08 1.77 13.36
N PRO A 74 3.18 2.34 12.84
CA PRO A 74 3.85 1.85 11.63
C PRO A 74 4.23 0.36 11.63
N ARG A 75 4.48 -0.24 12.80
CA ARG A 75 4.84 -1.66 12.92
C ARG A 75 3.66 -2.63 12.66
N GLU A 76 2.43 -2.13 12.78
CA GLU A 76 1.20 -2.91 12.59
C GLU A 76 0.65 -2.77 11.15
N LEU A 77 1.26 -1.89 10.36
CA LEU A 77 0.92 -1.68 8.96
C LEU A 77 1.67 -2.64 8.05
N LEU A 78 0.99 -3.12 7.02
CA LEU A 78 1.60 -3.87 5.92
C LEU A 78 2.75 -3.04 5.26
N PRO A 79 3.71 -3.71 4.59
CA PRO A 79 4.74 -3.04 3.80
C PRO A 79 4.14 -2.10 2.74
N ASP A 80 4.93 -1.12 2.31
CA ASP A 80 4.47 -0.22 1.25
C ASP A 80 4.47 -0.98 -0.09
N PRO A 81 3.35 -1.01 -0.82
CA PRO A 81 3.22 -1.82 -2.03
C PRO A 81 4.08 -1.33 -3.21
N PHE A 82 4.62 -0.11 -3.15
CA PHE A 82 5.48 0.47 -4.19
C PHE A 82 6.93 0.62 -3.74
N ASP A 83 7.28 0.09 -2.57
CA ASP A 83 8.66 0.01 -2.10
C ASP A 83 9.32 -1.18 -2.80
N ILE A 84 9.60 -1.01 -4.09
CA ILE A 84 10.47 -1.92 -4.82
C ILE A 84 11.89 -1.63 -4.31
N ASP A 85 12.50 -2.64 -3.69
CA ASP A 85 13.89 -2.73 -3.21
C ASP A 85 14.21 -2.34 -1.74
N GLN A 86 14.06 -3.32 -0.82
CA GLN A 86 15.12 -3.65 0.16
C GLN A 86 15.30 -5.17 0.40
N GLU A 87 14.25 -6.00 0.29
CA GLU A 87 14.38 -7.45 0.52
C GLU A 87 15.15 -8.21 -0.59
N GLN A 88 15.23 -7.66 -1.81
CA GLN A 88 16.05 -8.26 -2.88
C GLN A 88 17.53 -7.85 -2.78
N LEU A 89 17.85 -6.69 -2.17
CA LEU A 89 19.23 -6.24 -1.99
C LEU A 89 19.92 -6.96 -0.81
N ILE A 90 19.15 -7.36 0.21
CA ILE A 90 19.67 -8.11 1.38
C ILE A 90 20.02 -9.57 1.01
N ASN A 91 19.39 -10.12 -0.05
CA ASN A 91 19.61 -11.49 -0.52
C ASN A 91 20.66 -11.61 -1.64
N LEU A 92 21.24 -10.51 -2.12
CA LEU A 92 22.43 -10.55 -2.98
C LEU A 92 23.67 -10.80 -2.10
N SER A 93 23.86 -12.07 -1.73
CA SER A 93 25.10 -12.57 -1.17
C SER A 93 26.27 -12.26 -2.12
N PRO A 94 27.40 -11.68 -1.65
CA PRO A 94 28.59 -11.55 -2.46
C PRO A 94 29.29 -12.92 -2.60
N ALA A 95 28.82 -13.75 -3.52
CA ALA A 95 29.71 -14.63 -4.29
C ALA A 95 30.13 -13.78 -5.50
N GLU A 96 31.39 -13.50 -5.79
CA GLU A 96 32.54 -14.40 -5.83
C GLU A 96 33.82 -13.61 -5.52
N LYS A 97 34.59 -14.03 -4.52
CA LYS A 97 36.02 -13.71 -4.44
C LYS A 97 36.79 -14.85 -5.08
N ILE A 98 36.71 -14.96 -6.41
CA ILE A 98 37.76 -15.65 -7.17
C ILE A 98 38.92 -14.66 -7.20
N CYS A 99 39.79 -14.73 -6.20
CA CYS A 99 41.17 -14.32 -6.37
C CYS A 99 41.94 -15.59 -6.71
N ASP A 100 41.93 -15.93 -8.00
CA ASP A 100 43.12 -16.52 -8.62
C ASP A 100 44.20 -15.44 -8.56
N ASP A 101 45.23 -15.66 -7.74
CA ASP A 101 46.56 -15.11 -8.04
C ASP A 101 47.64 -15.94 -7.34
N THR A 102 48.28 -16.77 -8.16
CA THR A 102 49.71 -17.11 -8.20
C THR A 102 50.51 -17.17 -6.89
N THR A 103 50.95 -18.39 -6.53
CA THR A 103 52.37 -18.77 -6.35
C THR A 103 52.50 -20.29 -6.26
#